data_AF-A0A527XAR1-F1
#
_entry.id   AF-A0A527XAR1-F1
#
_cell.length_a   1.000
_cell.length_b   1.000
_cell.length_c   1.000
_cell.angle_alpha   90.00
_cell.angle_beta   90.00
_cell.angle_gamma   90.00
#
_symmetry.space_group_name_H-M   'P 1'
#
loop_
_entity.id
_entity.type
_entity.pdbx_description
1 polymer ?
#
loop_
_entity_poly.entity_id
_entity_poly.type
_entity_poly.pdbx_seq_one_letter_code
_entity_poly.pdbx_strand_id
1 'polypeptide(L)' 'IENHLLNILLLLAMEPPIGRSADDLIDEKVQVLRAIRTLTRDDVVRGQFDGYLAEPGVRPNSPVETFAAV' A
#
# COMPACT_ATOMS: atom_id res chain seq x y z
N ILE A 1 -2.68 -3.30 1.79
CA ILE A 1 -2.17 -1.91 1.60
C ILE A 1 -2.17 -1.54 0.14
N GLU A 2 -1.58 -2.42 -0.67
CA GLU A 2 -1.48 -2.33 -2.12
C GLU A 2 -2.81 -1.90 -2.74
N ASN A 3 -2.73 -0.92 -3.63
CA ASN A 3 -3.82 -0.16 -4.25
C ASN A 3 -4.43 1.00 -3.43
N HIS A 4 -5.26 0.77 -2.41
CA HIS A 4 -6.08 1.86 -1.86
C HIS A 4 -5.27 2.96 -1.14
N LEU A 5 -4.42 2.58 -0.19
CA LEU A 5 -3.61 3.55 0.55
C LEU A 5 -2.51 4.15 -0.32
N LEU A 6 -1.97 3.36 -1.25
CA LEU A 6 -0.98 3.86 -2.22
C LEU A 6 -1.59 4.95 -3.11
N ASN A 7 -2.81 4.76 -3.62
CA ASN A 7 -3.46 5.78 -4.43
C ASN A 7 -3.70 7.09 -3.65
N ILE A 8 -4.07 7.00 -2.38
CA ILE A 8 -4.21 8.19 -1.51
C ILE A 8 -2.86 8.88 -1.36
N LEU A 9 -1.78 8.14 -1.09
CA LEU A 9 -0.43 8.69 -1.01
C LEU A 9 -0.04 9.41 -2.30
N LEU A 10 -0.24 8.77 -3.46
CA LEU A 10 0.11 9.36 -4.75
C LEU A 10 -0.67 10.66 -5.00
N LEU A 11 -1.96 10.70 -4.65
CA LEU A 11 -2.79 11.91 -4.77
C LEU A 11 -2.33 13.05 -3.85
N LEU A 12 -1.78 12.73 -2.68
CA LEU A 12 -1.30 13.73 -1.73
C LEU A 12 0.09 14.27 -2.09
N ALA A 13 0.91 13.46 -2.78
CA ALA A 13 2.32 13.75 -3.03
C ALA A 13 2.63 14.20 -4.46
N MET A 14 1.70 14.04 -5.41
CA MET A 14 1.89 14.46 -6.79
C MET A 14 1.96 15.98 -6.93
N GLU A 15 2.72 16.45 -7.91
CA GLU A 15 2.67 17.85 -8.33
C GLU A 15 1.33 18.14 -9.05
N PRO A 16 0.92 19.42 -9.15
CA PRO A 16 -0.28 19.79 -9.90
C PRO A 16 -0.17 19.34 -11.37
N PRO A 17 -1.13 18.58 -11.90
CA PRO A 17 -1.08 18.13 -13.28
C PRO A 17 -1.18 19.32 -14.24
N ILE A 18 -0.49 19.21 -15.37
CA ILE A 18 -0.47 20.24 -16.43
C ILE A 18 -1.84 20.48 -17.07
N GLY A 19 -2.80 19.58 -16.86
CA GLY A 19 -4.14 19.62 -17.40
C GLY A 19 -5.15 18.86 -16.53
N ARG A 20 -6.37 18.72 -17.06
CA ARG A 20 -7.49 18.02 -16.39
C ARG A 20 -7.80 16.66 -17.01
N SER A 21 -6.96 16.18 -17.92
CA SER A 21 -7.17 14.86 -18.51
C SER A 21 -6.81 13.76 -17.51
N ALA A 22 -7.32 12.55 -17.77
CA ALA A 22 -6.95 11.39 -16.96
C ALA A 22 -5.46 11.05 -17.12
N ASP A 23 -4.92 11.26 -18.33
CA ASP A 23 -3.53 10.98 -18.66
C ASP A 23 -2.58 11.91 -17.90
N ASP A 24 -2.88 13.21 -17.84
CA ASP A 24 -2.08 14.18 -17.06
C ASP A 24 -2.03 13.79 -15.57
N LEU A 25 -3.14 13.29 -15.02
CA LEU A 25 -3.21 12.84 -13.64
C LEU A 25 -2.42 11.54 -13.41
N ILE A 26 -2.45 10.61 -14.37
CA ILE A 26 -1.71 9.35 -14.29
C ILE A 26 -0.21 9.64 -14.37
N ASP A 27 0.22 10.56 -15.22
CA ASP A 27 1.62 10.91 -15.40
C ASP A 27 2.25 11.42 -14.09
N GLU A 28 1.58 12.35 -13.39
CA GLU A 28 2.09 12.86 -12.11
C GLU A 28 2.13 11.79 -11.01
N LYS A 29 1.14 10.88 -10.99
CA LYS A 29 1.16 9.73 -10.07
C LYS A 29 2.31 8.77 -10.36
N VAL A 30 2.60 8.52 -11.64
CA VAL A 30 3.73 7.67 -12.05
C VAL A 30 5.05 8.30 -11.66
N GLN A 31 5.20 9.62 -11.76
CA GLN A 31 6.41 10.31 -11.28
C GLN A 31 6.67 10.06 -9.80
N VAL A 32 5.66 10.24 -8.95
CA VAL A 32 5.76 9.96 -7.51
C VAL A 32 6.08 8.49 -7.27
N LEU A 33 5.37 7.57 -7.94
CA LEU A 33 5.58 6.14 -7.76
C LEU A 33 7.03 5.73 -8.08
N ARG A 34 7.63 6.32 -9.12
CA ARG A 34 9.04 6.07 -9.49
C ARG A 34 10.03 6.65 -8.48
N ALA A 35 9.63 7.66 -7.70
CA ALA A 35 10.45 8.27 -6.67
C ALA A 35 10.35 7.54 -5.31
N ILE A 36 9.35 6.67 -5.11
CA ILE A 36 9.20 5.89 -3.88
C ILE A 36 10.32 4.84 -3.80
N ARG A 37 11.11 4.89 -2.72
CA ARG A 37 12.11 3.86 -2.42
C ARG A 37 11.44 2.51 -2.17
N THR A 38 12.09 1.43 -2.61
CA THR A 38 11.63 0.08 -2.29
C THR A 38 11.68 -0.15 -0.77
N LEU A 39 10.58 -0.66 -0.22
CA LEU A 39 10.47 -0.98 1.20
C LEU A 39 11.26 -2.24 1.54
N THR A 40 11.90 -2.22 2.70
CA THR A 40 12.63 -3.35 3.27
C THR A 40 11.83 -3.94 4.45
N ARG A 41 12.32 -5.05 5.03
CA ARG A 41 11.68 -5.64 6.21
C ARG A 41 11.68 -4.72 7.43
N ASP A 42 12.67 -3.84 7.54
CA ASP A 42 12.80 -2.93 8.67
C ASP A 42 11.84 -1.73 8.57
N ASP A 43 11.28 -1.50 7.38
CA ASP A 43 10.29 -0.46 7.14
C ASP A 43 8.86 -0.93 7.42
N VAL A 44 8.64 -2.21 7.74
CA VAL A 44 7.31 -2.81 7.79
C VAL A 44 7.09 -3.58 9.08
N VAL A 45 6.06 -3.19 9.83
CA VAL A 45 5.54 -3.96 10.95
C VAL A 45 4.29 -4.71 10.52
N ARG A 46 4.30 -6.04 10.65
CA ARG A 46 3.14 -6.91 10.36
C ARG A 46 2.58 -7.46 11.66
N GLY A 47 1.25 -7.48 11.76
CA GLY A 47 0.53 -8.04 12.91
C GLY A 47 -0.52 -9.04 12.46
N GLN A 48 -0.86 -9.95 13.36
CA GLN A 48 -1.99 -10.88 13.23
C GLN A 48 -2.81 -10.77 14.52
N PHE A 49 -4.12 -10.60 14.42
CA PHE A 49 -4.97 -10.47 15.61
C PHE A 49 -5.15 -11.84 16.29
N ASP A 50 -5.34 -11.80 17.62
CA ASP A 50 -5.53 -13.00 18.43
C ASP A 50 -6.85 -13.71 18.07
N GLY A 51 -6.76 -14.98 17.68
CA GLY A 51 -7.91 -15.78 17.25
C GLY A 51 -8.01 -16.01 15.75
N TYR A 52 -7.24 -15.29 14.92
CA TYR A 52 -7.24 -15.48 13.46
C TYR A 52 -6.98 -16.94 13.03
N LEU A 53 -6.06 -17.64 13.71
CA LEU A 53 -5.75 -19.04 13.40
C LEU A 53 -6.88 -20.03 13.74
N ALA A 54 -7.87 -19.61 14.53
CA ALA A 54 -9.04 -20.43 14.88
C ALA A 54 -10.20 -20.23 13.90
N GLU A 55 -10.12 -19.28 12.97
CA GLU A 55 -11.17 -19.01 12.00
C GLU A 55 -11.34 -20.18 11.01
N PRO A 56 -12.58 -20.57 10.67
CA PRO A 56 -12.84 -21.63 9.70
C PRO A 56 -12.16 -21.35 8.36
N GLY A 57 -11.37 -22.32 7.89
CA GLY A 57 -10.65 -22.21 6.61
C GLY A 57 -9.27 -21.54 6.71
N VAL A 58 -8.87 -21.04 7.88
CA VAL A 58 -7.49 -20.58 8.11
C VAL A 58 -6.58 -21.78 8.37
N ARG A 59 -5.48 -21.85 7.64
CA ARG A 59 -4.46 -22.90 7.83
C ARG A 59 -3.80 -22.75 9.22
N PRO A 60 -3.53 -23.84 9.94
CA PRO A 60 -2.71 -23.80 11.15
C PRO A 60 -1.36 -23.13 10.88
N ASN A 61 -0.90 -22.25 11.78
CA ASN A 61 0.32 -21.45 11.63
C ASN A 61 0.37 -20.57 10.36
N SER A 62 -0.79 -20.04 9.93
CA SER A 62 -0.85 -19.12 8.79
C SER A 62 0.06 -17.90 9.01
N PRO A 63 0.99 -17.59 8.08
CA PRO A 63 1.86 -16.42 8.18
C PRO A 63 1.21 -15.14 7.62
N VAL A 64 -0.10 -15.18 7.34
CA VAL A 64 -0.86 -14.07 6.75
C VAL A 64 -1.13 -13.01 7.81
N GLU A 65 -0.75 -11.78 7.49
CA GLU A 65 -1.00 -10.62 8.33
C GLU A 65 -2.47 -10.18 8.25
N THR A 66 -2.98 -9.66 9.36
CA THR A 66 -4.27 -8.98 9.40
C THR A 66 -4.10 -7.48 9.68
N PHE A 67 -2.86 -7.06 9.92
CA PHE A 67 -2.46 -5.67 10.15
C PHE A 67 -1.07 -5.43 9.54
N ALA A 68 -0.87 -4.23 8.99
CA ALA A 68 0.43 -3.77 8.55
C ALA A 68 0.58 -2.26 8.75
N ALA A 69 1.73 -1.84 9.25
CA ALA A 69 2.18 -0.45 9.32
C ALA A 69 3.49 -0.31 8.53
N VAL A 70 3.61 0.80 7.79
CA VAL A 70 4.67 1.11 6.83
C VAL A 70 5.03 2.58 6.94
#